data_AF-A0A5R2NAT6-F1
#
_entry.id   AF-A0A5R2NAT6-F1
#
_cell.length_a   1.000
_cell.length_b   1.000
_cell.length_c   1.000
_cell.angle_alpha   90.00
_cell.angle_beta   90.00
_cell.angle_gamma   90.00
#
_symmetry.space_group_name_H-M   'P 1'
#
loop_
_entity.id
_entity.type
_entity.pdbx_description
1 polymer ?
#
loop_
_entity_poly.entity_id
_entity_poly.type
_entity_poly.pdbx_seq_one_letter_code
_entity_poly.pdbx_strand_id
1 'polypeptide(L)' 'DDTLDSQMQQGRAETDPAKRKAIFAAFEKHLAEMSPWIWLYTSYSYTAQQKNIAGFVPTPTGTLFSLSKVAIQQ' A
#
# COMPACT_ATOMS: atom_id res chain seq x y z
N ASP A 1 -5.50 14.47 16.96
CA ASP A 1 -6.41 13.66 17.79
C ASP A 1 -5.48 12.79 18.61
N ASP A 2 -5.44 13.01 19.92
CA ASP A 2 -4.41 12.43 20.78
C ASP A 2 -4.44 10.89 20.80
N THR A 3 -5.62 10.29 20.56
CA THR A 3 -5.78 8.84 20.47
C THR A 3 -5.14 8.32 19.18
N LEU A 4 -5.42 8.99 18.07
CA LEU A 4 -4.88 8.65 16.75
C LEU A 4 -3.34 8.74 16.73
N ASP A 5 -2.79 9.81 17.31
CA ASP A 5 -1.35 10.04 17.40
C ASP A 5 -0.66 9.01 18.30
N SER A 6 -1.27 8.68 19.46
CA SER A 6 -0.77 7.67 20.39
C SER A 6 -0.72 6.28 19.75
N GLN A 7 -1.80 5.86 19.08
CA GLN A 7 -1.85 4.55 18.42
C GLN A 7 -0.84 4.45 17.27
N MET A 8 -0.65 5.53 16.50
CA MET A 8 0.38 5.59 15.45
C MET A 8 1.79 5.41 16.02
N GLN A 9 2.10 6.06 17.15
CA GLN A 9 3.40 5.92 17.80
C GLN A 9 3.62 4.51 18.36
N GLN A 10 2.60 3.93 19.02
CA GLN A 10 2.66 2.57 19.56
C GLN A 10 2.86 1.52 18.45
N GLY A 11 2.12 1.64 17.35
CA GLY A 11 2.23 0.71 16.21
C GLY A 11 3.61 0.76 15.55
N ARG A 12 4.27 1.94 15.52
CA ARG A 12 5.63 2.08 15.01
C ARG A 12 6.70 1.46 15.93
N ALA A 13 6.49 1.53 17.24
CA ALA A 13 7.44 1.02 18.23
C ALA A 13 7.30 -0.49 18.50
N GLU A 14 6.13 -1.07 18.24
CA GLU A 14 5.86 -2.50 18.48
C GLU A 14 6.62 -3.40 17.50
N THR A 15 7.29 -4.41 18.05
CA THR A 15 8.12 -5.37 17.32
C THR A 15 7.42 -6.70 17.08
N ASP A 16 6.44 -7.06 17.92
CA ASP A 16 5.60 -8.24 17.73
C ASP A 16 4.57 -8.00 16.59
N PRO A 17 4.60 -8.80 15.50
CA PRO A 17 3.71 -8.57 14.36
C PRO A 17 2.22 -8.69 14.68
N ALA A 18 1.83 -9.59 15.59
CA ALA A 18 0.42 -9.81 15.92
C ALA A 18 -0.12 -8.63 16.74
N LYS A 19 0.63 -8.16 17.73
CA LYS A 19 0.30 -6.96 18.50
C LYS A 19 0.30 -5.71 17.63
N ARG A 20 1.31 -5.55 16.77
CA ARG A 20 1.39 -4.42 15.84
C ARG A 20 0.18 -4.34 14.93
N LYS A 21 -0.28 -5.49 14.40
CA LYS A 21 -1.50 -5.56 13.59
C LYS A 21 -2.74 -5.11 14.36
N ALA A 22 -2.88 -5.54 15.61
CA ALA A 22 -4.01 -5.14 16.45
C ALA A 22 -4.03 -3.63 16.73
N ILE A 23 -2.85 -3.03 17.00
CA ILE A 23 -2.72 -1.58 17.22
C ILE A 23 -3.10 -0.82 15.94
N PHE A 24 -2.59 -1.21 14.77
CA PHE A 24 -2.93 -0.54 13.52
C PHE A 24 -4.40 -0.74 13.12
N ALA A 25 -5.02 -1.88 13.44
CA ALA A 25 -6.45 -2.07 13.23
C ALA A 25 -7.29 -1.10 14.07
N ALA A 26 -6.88 -0.84 15.32
CA ALA A 26 -7.55 0.14 16.17
C ALA A 26 -7.36 1.58 15.65
N PHE A 27 -6.15 1.92 15.19
CA PHE A 27 -5.84 3.19 14.53
C PHE A 27 -6.69 3.42 13.27
N GLU A 28 -6.72 2.44 12.36
CA GLU A 28 -7.47 2.53 11.11
C GLU A 28 -8.97 2.66 11.36
N LYS A 29 -9.51 1.97 12.37
CA LYS A 29 -10.91 2.11 12.79
C LYS A 29 -11.21 3.53 13.27
N HIS A 30 -10.38 4.08 14.17
CA HIS A 30 -10.58 5.43 14.70
C HIS A 30 -10.45 6.49 13.60
N LEU A 31 -9.47 6.32 12.71
CA LEU A 31 -9.32 7.17 11.52
C LEU A 31 -10.57 7.12 10.64
N ALA A 32 -11.14 5.94 10.41
CA ALA A 32 -12.36 5.76 9.63
C ALA A 32 -13.58 6.49 10.24
N GLU A 33 -13.72 6.44 11.55
CA GLU A 33 -14.84 7.06 12.29
C GLU A 33 -14.75 8.59 12.35
N MET A 34 -13.53 9.14 12.43
CA MET A 34 -13.29 10.57 12.64
C MET A 34 -12.98 11.35 11.37
N SER A 35 -12.78 10.67 10.24
CA SER A 35 -12.29 11.31 9.03
C SER A 35 -13.33 12.22 8.37
N PRO A 36 -12.90 13.41 7.88
CA PRO A 36 -13.75 14.29 7.09
C PRO A 36 -13.90 13.84 5.62
N TRP A 37 -13.22 12.77 5.18
CA TRP A 37 -13.25 12.29 3.80
C TRP A 37 -14.03 10.97 3.65
N ILE A 38 -14.62 10.76 2.48
CA ILE A 38 -15.36 9.55 2.12
C ILE A 38 -14.46 8.66 1.26
N TRP A 39 -14.18 7.44 1.72
CA TRP A 39 -13.47 6.44 0.92
C TRP A 39 -14.40 5.87 -0.14
N LEU A 40 -13.99 5.98 -1.42
CA LEU A 40 -14.80 5.48 -2.53
C LEU A 40 -14.38 4.07 -2.95
N TYR A 41 -13.11 3.88 -3.31
CA TYR A 41 -12.56 2.60 -3.74
C TYR A 41 -11.01 2.62 -3.71
N THR A 42 -10.41 1.44 -3.78
CA THR A 42 -8.98 1.26 -4.08
C THR A 42 -8.81 0.99 -5.57
N SER A 43 -7.97 1.77 -6.25
CA SER A 43 -7.82 1.67 -7.71
C SER A 43 -7.19 0.35 -8.14
N TYR A 44 -7.74 -0.24 -9.19
CA TYR A 44 -7.06 -1.31 -9.93
C TYR A 44 -5.92 -0.73 -10.75
N SER A 45 -4.78 -1.41 -10.74
CA SER A 45 -3.65 -1.09 -11.61
C SER A 45 -3.79 -1.86 -12.92
N TYR A 46 -3.99 -1.14 -14.02
CA TYR A 46 -4.00 -1.68 -15.37
C TYR A 46 -2.75 -1.19 -16.11
N THR A 47 -2.09 -2.08 -16.82
CA THR A 47 -0.89 -1.76 -17.62
C THR A 47 -1.11 -2.17 -19.07
N ALA A 48 -0.78 -1.28 -20.00
CA ALA A 48 -0.75 -1.56 -21.42
C ALA A 48 0.71 -1.54 -21.90
N GLN A 49 1.06 -2.48 -22.78
CA GLN A 49 2.40 -2.61 -23.33
C GLN A 49 2.33 -3.02 -24.80
N GLN A 50 3.29 -2.55 -25.60
CA GLN A 50 3.39 -2.95 -27.01
C GLN A 50 3.70 -4.45 -27.10
N LYS A 51 3.28 -5.09 -28.19
CA LYS A 51 3.44 -6.55 -28.38
C LYS A 51 4.91 -7.00 -28.39
N ASN A 52 5.83 -6.11 -28.73
CA ASN A 52 7.26 -6.35 -28.78
C ASN A 52 7.97 -6.09 -27.44
N ILE A 53 7.24 -5.80 -26.36
CA ILE A 53 7.82 -5.63 -25.02
C ILE A 53 7.73 -6.95 -24.26
N ALA A 54 8.87 -7.41 -23.75
CA ALA A 54 8.96 -8.62 -22.94
C ALA A 54 9.61 -8.33 -21.57
N GLY A 55 9.29 -9.17 -20.58
CA GLY A 55 9.93 -9.14 -19.26
C GLY A 55 9.34 -8.15 -18.25
N PHE A 56 8.38 -7.30 -18.65
CA PHE A 56 7.67 -6.42 -17.72
C PHE A 56 6.68 -7.21 -16.86
N VAL A 57 6.77 -7.01 -15.54
CA VAL A 57 5.84 -7.56 -14.56
C VAL A 57 5.39 -6.41 -13.65
N PRO A 58 4.11 -6.01 -13.64
CA PRO A 58 3.63 -4.97 -12.74
C PRO A 58 3.72 -5.44 -11.29
N THR A 59 4.04 -4.51 -10.37
CA THR A 59 4.07 -4.81 -8.94
C THR A 59 2.85 -4.20 -8.24
N PRO A 60 2.25 -4.88 -7.24
CA PRO A 60 1.09 -4.34 -6.52
C PRO A 60 1.37 -3.01 -5.79
N THR A 61 2.64 -2.71 -5.51
CA THR A 61 3.09 -1.48 -4.86
C THR A 61 3.44 -0.36 -5.86
N GLY A 62 3.30 -0.60 -7.17
CA GLY A 62 3.66 0.38 -8.22
C GLY A 62 5.16 0.59 -8.40
N THR A 63 6.01 -0.22 -7.75
CA THR A 63 7.47 -0.15 -7.92
C THR A 63 7.89 -0.60 -9.32
N LEU A 64 8.97 0.00 -9.82
CA LEU A 64 9.48 -0.19 -11.18
C LEU A 64 10.66 -1.17 -11.27
N PHE A 65 10.90 -2.01 -10.24
CA PHE A 65 12.05 -2.92 -10.22
C PHE A 65 12.09 -3.89 -11.41
N SER A 66 10.93 -4.29 -11.91
CA SER A 66 10.83 -5.17 -13.08
C SER A 66 11.32 -4.51 -14.38
N LEU A 67 11.42 -3.18 -14.45
CA LEU A 67 11.95 -2.48 -15.64
C LEU A 67 13.39 -2.90 -15.98
N SER A 68 14.18 -3.30 -14.98
CA SER A 68 15.54 -3.84 -15.20
C SER A 68 15.57 -5.12 -16.05
N LYS A 69 14.44 -5.82 -16.17
CA LYS A 69 14.29 -7.07 -16.93
C LYS A 69 13.56 -6.87 -18.26
N VAL A 70 13.19 -5.64 -18.58
CA VAL A 70 12.43 -5.33 -19.79
C VAL A 70 13.34 -5.29 -21.01
N ALA A 71 12.89 -5.90 -22.11
CA ALA A 71 13.57 -5.88 -23.39
C ALA A 71 12.59 -5.63 -24.54
N ILE A 72 13.11 -5.07 -25.63
CA ILE A 72 12.40 -4.92 -26.90
C ILE A 72 12.75 -6.11 -27.79
N GLN A 73 11.74 -6.82 -28.26
CA GLN A 73 11.85 -7.90 -29.23
C GLN A 73 11.80 -7.32 -30.65
N GLN A 74 12.63 -7.85 -31.55
CA GLN A 74 12.61 -7.50 -32.97
C GLN A 74 11.53 -8.27 -33.72
#